data_AF-A0A2E0NTV9-F1
#
_entry.id   AF-A0A2E0NTV9-F1
#
_cell.length_a   1.000
_cell.length_b   1.000
_cell.length_c   1.000
_cell.angle_alpha   90.00
_cell.angle_beta   90.00
_cell.angle_gamma   90.00
#
_symmetry.space_group_name_H-M   'P 1'
#
loop_
_entity.id
_entity.type
_entity.pdbx_description
1 polymer ?
#
loop_
_entity_poly.entity_id
_entity_poly.type
_entity_poly.pdbx_seq_one_letter_code
_entity_poly.pdbx_strand_id
1 'polypeptide(L)'
;MLKEKLQIVKQRFAEVSDLIIQPDIIADQKRYISLNREYKDLNALMKKRLEFLSLLSNKEEAEAIISKEKDPEMLAMAKEELDVSSKKLLSLE
;
A
#
# COMPACT_ATOMS: atom_id res chain seq x y z
N MET A 1 12.47 5.28 -3.68
CA MET A 1 11.80 5.54 -4.97
C MET A 1 10.29 5.22 -4.95
N LEU A 2 9.81 3.96 -4.86
CA LEU A 2 8.36 3.67 -4.80
C LEU A 2 7.73 3.96 -3.42
N LYS A 3 8.37 3.52 -2.33
CA LYS A 3 7.90 3.73 -0.95
C LYS A 3 7.69 5.22 -0.61
N GLU A 4 8.57 6.08 -1.10
CA GLU A 4 8.46 7.54 -0.94
C GLU A 4 7.27 8.11 -1.74
N LYS A 5 7.08 7.68 -2.99
CA LYS A 5 5.93 8.06 -3.81
C LYS A 5 4.61 7.67 -3.13
N LEU A 6 4.53 6.44 -2.61
CA LEU A 6 3.35 5.96 -1.88
C LEU A 6 3.11 6.75 -0.59
N GLN A 7 4.15 7.31 0.02
CA GLN A 7 4.00 8.14 1.20
C GLN A 7 3.49 9.55 0.88
N ILE A 8 3.94 10.13 -0.24
CA ILE A 8 3.36 11.38 -0.77
C ILE A 8 1.87 11.19 -1.07
N VAL A 9 1.51 10.07 -1.72
CA VAL A 9 0.11 9.72 -2.00
C VAL A 9 -0.70 9.59 -0.71
N LYS A 10 -0.16 8.93 0.33
CA LYS A 10 -0.82 8.83 1.64
C LYS A 10 -1.09 10.20 2.25
N GLN A 11 -0.10 11.09 2.22
CA GLN A 11 -0.21 12.45 2.75
C GLN A 11 -1.32 13.21 2.02
N ARG A 12 -1.29 13.18 0.68
CA ARG A 12 -2.30 13.85 -0.14
C ARG A 12 -3.70 13.26 0.06
N PHE A 13 -3.80 11.94 0.20
CA PHE A 13 -5.07 11.28 0.48
C PHE A 13 -5.67 11.75 1.80
N ALA A 14 -4.87 11.89 2.86
CA ALA A 14 -5.33 12.40 4.15
C ALA A 14 -5.85 13.84 4.01
N GLU A 15 -5.07 14.71 3.36
CA GLU A 15 -5.47 16.11 3.12
C GLU A 15 -6.78 16.21 2.33
N VAL A 16 -6.92 15.44 1.25
CA VAL A 16 -8.13 15.45 0.42
C VAL A 16 -9.34 14.88 1.20
N SER A 17 -9.11 13.86 2.03
CA SER A 17 -10.16 13.30 2.90
C SER A 17 -10.70 14.35 3.87
N ASP A 18 -9.80 15.14 4.47
CA ASP A 18 -10.15 16.20 5.39
C ASP A 18 -10.86 17.36 4.68
N LEU A 19 -10.42 17.73 3.47
CA LEU A 19 -11.02 18.82 2.69
C LEU A 19 -12.44 18.49 2.21
N ILE A 20 -12.71 17.26 1.77
CA ILE A 20 -14.01 16.89 1.18
C ILE A 20 -15.16 17.00 2.20
N ILE A 21 -14.87 16.82 3.48
CA ILE A 21 -15.86 16.90 4.55
C ILE A 21 -16.07 18.32 5.08
N GLN A 22 -15.29 19.31 4.62
CA GLN A 22 -15.43 20.68 5.09
C GLN A 22 -16.73 21.33 4.55
N PRO A 23 -17.53 22.00 5.39
CA PRO A 23 -18.81 22.57 4.97
C PRO A 23 -18.73 23.58 3.81
N ASP A 24 -17.67 24.38 3.76
CA ASP A 24 -17.40 25.37 2.70
C ASP A 24 -17.07 24.69 1.36
N ILE A 25 -16.36 23.55 1.40
CA ILE A 25 -16.11 22.71 0.22
C ILE A 25 -17.40 22.02 -0.23
N ILE A 26 -18.19 21.48 0.69
CA ILE A 26 -19.48 20.82 0.37
C ILE A 26 -20.45 21.82 -0.27
N ALA A 27 -20.45 23.07 0.18
CA ALA A 27 -21.26 24.14 -0.39
C ALA A 27 -20.81 24.56 -1.80
N ASP A 28 -19.52 24.42 -2.15
CA ASP A 28 -18.99 24.63 -3.49
C ASP A 28 -19.03 23.33 -4.32
N GLN A 29 -20.12 23.14 -5.06
CA GLN A 29 -20.35 21.94 -5.87
C GLN A 29 -19.21 21.62 -6.85
N LYS A 30 -18.56 22.64 -7.44
CA LYS A 30 -17.46 22.40 -8.40
C LYS A 30 -16.23 21.86 -7.68
N ARG A 31 -15.84 22.48 -6.56
CA ARG A 31 -14.72 21.99 -5.73
C ARG A 31 -14.99 20.61 -5.16
N TYR A 32 -16.20 20.39 -4.64
CA TYR A 32 -16.61 19.10 -4.09
C TYR A 32 -16.50 17.97 -5.12
N ILE A 33 -16.98 18.18 -6.36
CA ILE A 33 -16.86 17.18 -7.44
C ILE A 33 -15.39 16.90 -7.79
N SER A 34 -14.58 17.95 -7.90
CA SER A 34 -13.15 17.81 -8.23
C SER A 34 -12.41 17.00 -7.17
N LEU A 35 -12.57 17.36 -5.90
CA LEU A 35 -11.92 16.67 -4.78
C LEU A 35 -12.42 15.23 -4.66
N ASN A 36 -13.71 14.96 -4.86
CA ASN A 36 -14.22 13.58 -4.85
C ASN A 36 -13.63 12.69 -5.94
N ARG A 37 -13.33 13.24 -7.13
CA ARG A 37 -12.62 12.50 -8.18
C ARG A 37 -11.20 12.19 -7.73
N GLU A 38 -10.48 13.21 -7.25
CA GLU A 38 -9.12 13.06 -6.74
C GLU A 38 -9.07 12.03 -5.60
N TYR A 39 -10.01 12.08 -4.65
CA TYR A 39 -10.13 11.09 -3.58
C TYR A 39 -10.29 9.67 -4.10
N LYS A 40 -11.14 9.45 -5.11
CA LYS A 40 -11.32 8.12 -5.71
C LYS A 40 -10.03 7.60 -6.34
N ASP A 41 -9.32 8.47 -7.07
CA ASP A 41 -8.05 8.11 -7.72
C ASP A 41 -6.96 7.81 -6.68
N LEU A 42 -6.83 8.65 -5.66
CA LEU A 42 -5.90 8.45 -4.56
C LEU A 42 -6.26 7.20 -3.74
N ASN A 43 -7.54 6.90 -3.54
CA ASN A 43 -7.99 5.68 -2.86
C ASN A 43 -7.56 4.41 -3.64
N ALA A 44 -7.63 4.44 -4.97
CA ALA A 44 -7.14 3.34 -5.80
C ALA A 44 -5.62 3.14 -5.65
N LEU A 45 -4.86 4.23 -5.56
CA LEU A 45 -3.41 4.16 -5.28
C LEU A 45 -3.13 3.68 -3.85
N MET A 46 -3.95 4.06 -2.87
CA MET A 46 -3.84 3.57 -1.49
C MET A 46 -4.08 2.06 -1.39
N LYS A 47 -4.96 1.48 -2.21
CA LYS A 47 -5.10 0.02 -2.28
C LYS A 47 -3.83 -0.67 -2.76
N LYS A 48 -3.20 -0.16 -3.82
CA LYS A 48 -1.89 -0.66 -4.30
C LYS A 48 -0.80 -0.50 -3.23
N ARG A 49 -0.83 0.60 -2.47
CA ARG A 49 0.07 0.81 -1.33
C ARG A 49 -0.10 -0.28 -0.26
N LEU A 50 -1.34 -0.63 0.09
CA LEU A 50 -1.61 -1.66 1.08
C LEU A 50 -1.12 -3.03 0.61
N GLU A 51 -1.34 -3.37 -0.65
CA GLU A 51 -0.81 -4.60 -1.25
C GLU A 51 0.72 -4.65 -1.18
N PHE A 52 1.40 -3.57 -1.59
CA PHE A 52 2.86 -3.46 -1.51
C PHE A 52 3.38 -3.64 -0.07
N LEU A 53 2.73 -3.01 0.92
CA LEU A 53 3.10 -3.15 2.32
C LEU A 53 2.87 -4.56 2.86
N SER A 54 1.78 -5.22 2.45
CA SER A 54 1.51 -6.60 2.83
C SER A 54 2.59 -7.54 2.28
N LEU A 55 2.96 -7.39 1.01
CA LEU A 55 4.00 -8.22 0.40
C LEU A 55 5.38 -8.01 1.02
N LEU A 56 5.68 -6.77 1.43
CA LEU A 56 6.87 -6.48 2.22
C LEU A 56 6.85 -7.20 3.57
N SER A 57 5.71 -7.16 4.29
CA SER A 57 5.56 -7.87 5.58
C SER A 57 5.75 -9.38 5.40
N ASN A 58 5.05 -9.97 4.42
CA ASN A 58 5.18 -11.40 4.11
C ASN A 58 6.62 -11.79 3.80
N LYS A 59 7.32 -10.96 3.01
CA LYS A 59 8.74 -11.16 2.71
C LYS A 59 9.60 -11.12 3.97
N GLU A 60 9.43 -10.11 4.82
CA GLU A 60 10.18 -9.96 6.07
C GLU A 60 9.92 -11.13 7.04
N GLU A 61 8.67 -11.59 7.14
CA GLU A 61 8.27 -12.76 7.94
C GLU A 61 8.91 -14.05 7.41
N ALA A 62 8.86 -14.28 6.08
CA ALA A 62 9.49 -15.43 5.46
C ALA A 62 11.01 -15.43 5.68
N GLU A 63 11.68 -14.29 5.54
CA GLU A 63 13.11 -14.14 5.85
C GLU A 63 13.41 -14.40 7.33
N ALA A 64 12.54 -13.97 8.24
CA ALA A 64 12.66 -14.23 9.67
C ALA A 64 12.52 -15.73 10.00
N ILE A 65 11.61 -16.45 9.34
CA ILE A 65 11.47 -17.90 9.49
C ILE A 65 12.72 -18.60 8.96
N ILE A 66 13.17 -18.25 7.75
CA ILE A 66 14.37 -18.86 7.13
C ILE A 66 15.62 -18.71 8.01
N SER A 67 15.74 -17.60 8.72
CA SER A 67 16.91 -17.31 9.57
C SER A 67 16.87 -17.95 10.95
N LYS A 68 15.70 -18.31 11.48
CA LYS A 68 15.52 -18.79 12.87
C LYS A 68 15.10 -20.25 12.96
N GLU A 69 14.38 -20.75 11.97
CA GLU A 69 13.79 -22.08 11.99
C GLU A 69 14.76 -23.14 11.47
N LYS A 70 14.64 -24.37 11.96
CA LYS A 70 15.50 -25.50 11.54
C LYS A 70 14.74 -26.63 10.88
N ASP A 71 13.42 -26.63 11.03
CA ASP A 71 12.57 -27.63 10.40
C ASP A 71 12.60 -27.49 8.86
N PRO A 72 12.99 -28.55 8.12
CA PRO A 72 13.12 -28.49 6.67
C PRO A 72 11.80 -28.21 5.92
N GLU A 73 10.66 -28.64 6.46
CA GLU A 73 9.35 -28.38 5.84
C GLU A 73 8.96 -26.90 6.00
N MET A 74 9.12 -26.36 7.21
CA MET A 74 8.89 -24.92 7.45
C MET A 74 9.82 -24.03 6.63
N LEU A 75 11.09 -24.41 6.48
CA LEU A 75 12.04 -23.69 5.63
C LEU A 75 11.68 -23.73 4.15
N ALA A 76 11.15 -24.85 3.64
CA ALA A 76 10.71 -24.96 2.27
C ALA A 76 9.50 -24.05 1.99
N MET A 77 8.51 -24.04 2.90
CA MET A 77 7.35 -23.16 2.82
C MET A 77 7.75 -21.68 2.84
N ALA A 78 8.64 -21.29 3.76
CA ALA A 78 9.08 -19.91 3.87
C ALA A 78 9.85 -19.43 2.62
N LYS A 79 10.65 -20.31 1.99
CA LYS A 79 11.34 -19.98 0.73
C LYS A 79 10.38 -19.76 -0.43
N GLU A 80 9.32 -20.56 -0.50
CA GLU A 80 8.28 -20.38 -1.52
C GLU A 80 7.53 -19.04 -1.33
N GLU A 81 7.11 -18.73 -0.10
CA GLU A 81 6.45 -17.45 0.21
C GLU A 81 7.36 -16.24 -0.09
N LEU A 82 8.65 -16.36 0.21
CA LEU A 82 9.65 -15.34 -0.10
C LEU A 82 9.78 -15.10 -1.61
N ASP A 83 9.82 -16.16 -2.41
CA ASP A 83 9.89 -16.07 -3.88
C ASP A 83 8.63 -15.44 -4.47
N VAL A 84 7.45 -15.90 -4.03
CA VAL A 84 6.15 -15.35 -4.45
C VAL A 84 6.05 -13.86 -4.10
N SER A 85 6.36 -13.49 -2.86
CA SER A 85 6.30 -12.10 -2.39
C SER A 85 7.30 -11.22 -3.14
N SER A 86 8.52 -11.70 -3.37
CA SER A 86 9.55 -10.97 -4.12
C SER A 86 9.17 -10.75 -5.59
N LYS A 87 8.62 -11.76 -6.26
CA LYS A 87 8.13 -11.63 -7.65
C LYS A 87 6.99 -10.64 -7.76
N LYS A 88 6.04 -10.68 -6.83
CA LYS A 88 4.92 -9.72 -6.80
C LYS A 88 5.42 -8.30 -6.52
N LEU A 89 6.35 -8.11 -5.59
CA LEU A 89 6.94 -6.79 -5.32
C LEU A 89 7.62 -6.20 -6.56
N LEU A 90 8.37 -7.01 -7.33
CA LEU A 90 8.99 -6.59 -8.59
C LEU A 90 7.97 -6.14 -9.65
N SER A 91 6.77 -6.71 -9.65
CA SER A 91 5.69 -6.30 -10.57
C SER A 91 4.98 -5.01 -10.15
N LEU A 92 5.17 -4.57 -8.90
CA LEU A 92 4.57 -3.36 -8.34
C LEU A 92 5.52 -2.15 -8.33
N GLU A 93 6.83 -2.36 -8.48
CA GLU A 93 7.86 -1.33 -8.67
C GLU A 93 7.85 -0.68 -10.06
#